data_AF-A0AAD8QI19-F1
#
_entry.id   AF-A0AAD8QI19-F1
#
_cell.length_a   1.000
_cell.length_b   1.000
_cell.length_c   1.000
_cell.angle_alpha   90.00
_cell.angle_beta   90.00
_cell.angle_gamma   90.00
#
_symmetry.space_group_name_H-M   'P 1'
#
loop_
_entity.id
_entity.type
_entity.pdbx_description
1 polymer ?
#
loop_
_entity_poly.entity_id
_entity_poly.type
_entity_poly.pdbx_seq_one_letter_code
_entity_poly.pdbx_strand_id
1 'polypeptide(L)'
;MDEAALSEFFLLWQRLANIQLDPEREDVLLWRWSTDDIYSAKLAYEAFFAGQVRASVSEQIWRSRAPYSCKFFAWLASKNRCWTEGFDIGVCRVCRSVRFAIRSQRPCST
;
A
#
# COMPACT_ATOMS: atom_id res chain seq x y z
N MET A 1 -23.39 -1.66 -8.60
CA MET A 1 -22.56 -1.09 -9.68
C MET A 1 -23.01 0.34 -9.80
N ASP A 2 -22.15 1.28 -9.44
CA ASP A 2 -22.56 2.65 -9.14
C ASP A 2 -22.86 3.45 -10.41
N GLU A 3 -23.93 4.25 -10.39
CA GLU A 3 -24.37 5.08 -11.53
C GLU A 3 -23.27 6.01 -12.04
N ALA A 4 -22.44 6.52 -11.12
CA ALA A 4 -21.27 7.33 -11.43
C ALA A 4 -20.23 6.58 -12.30
N ALA A 5 -19.97 5.31 -11.99
CA ALA A 5 -18.99 4.51 -12.73
C ALA A 5 -19.45 4.26 -14.17
N LEU A 6 -20.76 4.06 -14.38
CA LEU A 6 -21.34 3.94 -15.72
C LEU A 6 -21.23 5.25 -16.53
N SER A 7 -21.48 6.39 -15.88
CA SER A 7 -21.35 7.70 -16.52
C SER A 7 -19.90 7.97 -16.96
N GLU A 8 -18.92 7.71 -16.10
CA GLU A 8 -17.50 7.85 -16.42
C GLU A 8 -17.09 6.94 -17.59
N PHE A 9 -17.60 5.71 -17.62
CA PHE A 9 -17.35 4.78 -18.72
C PHE A 9 -17.87 5.33 -20.06
N PHE A 10 -19.13 5.78 -20.13
CA PHE A 10 -19.69 6.33 -21.36
C PHE A 10 -18.95 7.58 -21.84
N LEU A 11 -18.53 8.45 -20.91
CA LEU A 11 -17.74 9.63 -21.22
C LEU A 11 -16.40 9.24 -21.87
N LEU A 12 -15.72 8.24 -21.31
CA LEU A 12 -14.46 7.74 -21.86
C LEU A 12 -14.69 7.11 -23.24
N TRP A 13 -15.73 6.28 -23.37
CA TRP A 13 -16.09 5.62 -24.63
C TRP A 13 -16.31 6.64 -25.75
N GLN A 14 -17.11 7.68 -25.50
CA GLN A 14 -17.36 8.73 -26.49
C GLN A 14 -16.09 9.48 -26.91
N ARG A 15 -15.15 9.70 -25.97
CA ARG A 15 -13.87 10.35 -26.28
C ARG A 15 -12.96 9.46 -27.11
N LEU A 16 -12.93 8.15 -26.83
CA LEU A 16 -12.10 7.17 -27.53
C LEU A 16 -12.67 6.79 -28.90
N ALA A 17 -13.98 6.89 -29.11
CA ALA A 17 -14.66 6.45 -30.34
C ALA A 17 -14.12 7.11 -31.62
N ASN A 18 -13.57 8.32 -31.52
CA ASN A 18 -13.03 9.07 -32.66
C ASN A 18 -11.50 8.99 -32.78
N ILE A 19 -10.84 8.20 -31.94
CA ILE A 19 -9.38 8.01 -32.01
C ILE A 19 -9.09 6.98 -33.09
N GLN A 20 -8.41 7.41 -34.16
CA GLN A 20 -7.87 6.55 -35.20
C GLN A 20 -6.41 6.24 -34.85
N LEU A 21 -6.10 4.97 -34.61
CA LEU A 21 -4.72 4.53 -34.38
C LEU A 21 -4.02 4.37 -35.73
N ASP A 22 -2.78 4.86 -35.81
CA ASP A 22 -1.94 4.73 -36.99
C ASP A 22 -1.09 3.45 -36.87
N PRO A 23 -1.33 2.42 -37.70
CA PRO A 23 -0.60 1.17 -37.62
C PRO A 23 0.88 1.29 -38.05
N GLU A 24 1.27 2.36 -38.73
CA GLU A 24 2.65 2.59 -39.14
C GLU A 24 3.48 3.33 -38.08
N ARG A 25 2.81 3.87 -37.05
CA ARG A 25 3.44 4.64 -35.98
C ARG A 25 3.53 3.83 -34.70
N GLU A 26 4.73 3.69 -34.15
CA GLU A 26 4.92 3.08 -32.84
C GLU A 26 4.33 3.96 -31.72
N ASP A 27 3.65 3.32 -30.77
CA ASP A 27 3.13 3.96 -29.57
C ASP A 27 4.26 4.41 -28.64
N VAL A 28 4.13 5.62 -28.10
CA VAL A 28 5.08 6.18 -27.12
C VAL A 28 4.43 6.17 -25.74
N LEU A 29 5.00 5.40 -24.82
CA LEU A 29 4.58 5.38 -23.42
C LEU A 29 5.33 6.45 -22.63
N LEU A 30 4.62 7.52 -22.25
CA LEU A 30 5.16 8.60 -21.41
C LEU A 30 4.73 8.41 -19.96
N TRP A 31 5.70 8.35 -19.05
CA TRP A 31 5.45 8.14 -17.63
C TRP A 31 5.42 9.45 -16.84
N ARG A 32 4.22 9.93 -16.51
CA ARG A 32 3.99 11.21 -15.82
C ARG A 32 4.70 11.37 -14.46
N TRP A 33 5.05 10.26 -13.81
CA TRP A 33 5.75 10.28 -12.51
C TRP A 33 7.28 10.20 -12.64
N SER A 34 7.83 10.35 -13.84
CA SER A 34 9.25 10.52 -14.11
C SER A 34 9.51 11.87 -14.76
N THR A 35 10.66 12.48 -14.48
CA THR A 35 11.10 13.72 -15.15
C THR A 35 11.53 13.49 -16.58
N ASP A 36 11.93 12.25 -16.88
CA ASP A 36 12.50 11.86 -18.17
C ASP A 36 11.49 11.10 -19.03
N ASP A 37 10.21 11.08 -18.62
CA ASP A 37 9.10 10.31 -19.21
C ASP A 37 9.32 8.80 -19.33
N ILE A 38 10.44 8.27 -18.83
CA ILE A 38 10.77 6.85 -18.82
C ILE A 38 10.12 6.17 -17.62
N TYR A 39 9.47 5.03 -17.88
CA TYR A 39 8.95 4.16 -16.83
C TYR A 39 10.08 3.57 -15.98
N SER A 40 9.90 3.64 -14.66
CA SER A 40 10.72 2.91 -13.70
C SER A 40 9.84 2.28 -12.65
N ALA A 41 10.03 0.99 -12.38
CA ALA A 41 9.32 0.26 -11.34
C ALA A 41 9.47 0.93 -9.96
N LYS A 42 10.63 1.57 -9.70
CA LYS A 42 10.90 2.31 -8.47
C LYS A 42 9.98 3.52 -8.33
N LEU A 43 9.92 4.39 -9.34
CA LEU A 43 9.09 5.59 -9.32
C LEU A 43 7.61 5.24 -9.29
N ALA A 44 7.21 4.17 -9.98
CA ALA A 44 5.84 3.66 -9.88
C ALA A 44 5.51 3.26 -8.44
N TYR A 45 6.37 2.48 -7.80
CA TYR A 45 6.16 2.10 -6.40
C TYR A 45 6.13 3.33 -5.48
N GLU A 46 7.02 4.30 -5.67
CA GLU A 46 7.01 5.53 -4.88
C GLU A 46 5.71 6.34 -5.09
N ALA A 47 5.23 6.48 -6.33
CA ALA A 47 3.99 7.19 -6.65
C ALA A 47 2.74 6.51 -6.06
N PHE A 48 2.61 5.19 -6.21
CA PHE A 48 1.50 4.42 -5.63
C PHE A 48 1.46 4.51 -4.10
N PHE A 49 2.62 4.71 -3.47
CA PHE A 49 2.77 4.69 -2.02
C PHE A 49 3.05 6.09 -1.44
N ALA A 50 2.97 7.16 -2.24
CA ALA A 50 3.31 8.53 -1.82
C ALA A 50 2.46 9.04 -0.64
N GLY A 51 1.21 8.58 -0.53
CA GLY A 51 0.31 8.89 0.59
C GLY A 51 0.32 7.88 1.73
N GLN A 52 1.15 6.82 1.67
CA GLN A 52 1.16 5.83 2.72
C GLN A 52 1.95 6.31 3.94
N VAL A 53 1.30 6.24 5.11
CA VAL A 53 1.95 6.46 6.39
C VAL A 53 3.02 5.38 6.57
N ARG A 54 4.29 5.79 6.52
CA ARG A 54 5.41 4.93 6.93
C ARG A 54 5.16 4.54 8.38
N ALA A 55 4.78 3.29 8.61
CA ALA A 55 4.52 2.79 9.95
C ALA A 55 5.87 2.73 10.69
N SER A 56 6.13 3.67 11.60
CA SER A 56 7.30 3.69 12.48
C SER A 56 7.57 2.32 13.15
N VAL A 57 6.49 1.61 13.47
CA VAL A 57 6.50 0.27 14.05
C VAL A 57 7.15 -0.76 13.12
N SER A 58 6.93 -0.66 11.81
CA SER A 58 7.52 -1.61 10.84
C SER A 58 9.04 -1.51 10.81
N GLU A 59 9.58 -0.29 10.85
CA GLU A 59 11.02 -0.07 10.89
C GLU A 59 11.65 -0.63 12.17
N GLN A 60 10.99 -0.44 13.33
CA GLN A 60 11.43 -1.03 14.60
C GLN A 60 11.42 -2.56 14.56
N ILE A 61 10.38 -3.18 13.99
CA ILE A 61 10.28 -4.64 13.84
C ILE A 61 11.43 -5.17 12.99
N TRP A 62 11.69 -4.55 11.83
CA TRP A 62 12.72 -5.02 10.90
C TRP A 62 14.14 -4.74 11.38
N ARG A 63 14.37 -3.66 12.16
CA ARG A 63 15.66 -3.36 12.82
C ARG A 63 15.97 -4.28 14.00
N SER A 64 14.97 -4.96 14.59
CA SER A 64 15.19 -5.86 15.72
C SER A 64 16.15 -7.01 15.36
N ARG A 65 16.86 -7.57 16.34
CA ARG A 65 17.68 -8.80 16.17
C ARG A 65 16.85 -10.09 16.25
N ALA A 66 15.53 -9.99 16.15
CA ALA A 66 14.65 -11.16 16.21
C ALA A 66 14.82 -12.05 14.97
N PRO A 67 14.57 -13.37 15.08
CA PRO A 67 14.47 -14.26 13.92
C PRO A 67 13.42 -13.78 12.91
N TYR A 68 13.60 -14.11 11.63
CA TYR A 68 12.70 -13.70 10.55
C TYR A 68 11.25 -14.13 10.78
N SER A 69 11.03 -15.33 11.32
CA SER A 69 9.71 -15.82 11.71
C SER A 69 9.02 -14.87 12.69
N CYS A 70 9.71 -14.42 13.73
CA CYS A 70 9.20 -13.48 14.72
C CYS A 70 8.88 -12.10 14.12
N LYS A 71 9.74 -11.59 13.23
CA LYS A 71 9.53 -10.31 12.54
C LYS A 71 8.28 -10.32 11.66
N PHE A 72 8.08 -11.42 10.93
CA PHE A 72 6.92 -11.59 10.06
C PHE A 72 5.61 -11.56 10.87
N PHE A 73 5.53 -12.30 11.98
CA PHE A 73 4.36 -12.27 12.86
C PHE A 73 4.15 -10.90 13.52
N ALA A 74 5.22 -10.24 13.98
CA ALA A 74 5.12 -8.90 14.55
C ALA A 74 4.59 -7.87 13.54
N TRP A 75 5.02 -7.97 12.27
CA TRP A 75 4.53 -7.13 11.19
C TRP A 75 3.04 -7.40 10.88
N LEU A 76 2.62 -8.67 10.78
CA LEU A 76 1.21 -9.03 10.63
C LEU A 76 0.35 -8.53 11.80
N ALA A 77 0.86 -8.64 13.03
CA ALA A 77 0.18 -8.15 14.23
C ALA A 77 0.00 -6.64 14.20
N SER A 78 1.01 -5.89 13.75
CA SER A 78 0.93 -4.43 13.59
C SER A 78 -0.15 -4.00 12.58
N LYS A 79 -0.46 -4.86 11.61
CA LYS A 79 -1.50 -4.65 10.59
C LYS A 79 -2.87 -5.22 10.98
N ASN A 80 -3.01 -5.80 12.18
CA ASN A 80 -4.19 -6.58 12.61
C ASN A 80 -4.55 -7.71 11.63
N ARG A 81 -3.55 -8.34 11.00
CA ARG A 81 -3.74 -9.44 10.02
C ARG A 81 -3.22 -10.79 10.51
N CYS A 82 -3.04 -10.97 11.81
CA CYS A 82 -2.74 -12.30 12.35
C CYS A 82 -3.99 -13.18 12.25
N TRP A 83 -3.91 -14.25 11.47
CA TRP A 83 -4.88 -15.33 11.51
C TRP A 83 -4.65 -16.12 12.79
N THR A 84 -5.46 -15.86 13.82
CA THR A 84 -5.55 -16.73 14.99
C THR A 84 -6.75 -17.64 14.80
N GLU A 85 -6.52 -18.75 14.10
CA GLU A 85 -7.42 -19.89 14.16
C GLU A 85 -7.30 -20.50 15.58
N GLY A 86 -8.29 -20.19 16.42
CA GLY A 86 -8.44 -20.74 17.76
C GLY A 86 -7.86 -19.88 18.89
N PHE A 87 -8.76 -19.46 19.78
CA PHE A 87 -8.54 -18.86 21.10
C PHE A 87 -8.17 -17.36 21.16
N ASP A 88 -9.21 -16.56 21.35
CA ASP A 88 -9.27 -15.22 21.93
C ASP A 88 -8.16 -14.22 21.54
N ILE A 89 -8.60 -13.22 20.77
CA ILE A 89 -7.89 -11.99 20.36
C ILE A 89 -7.26 -11.23 21.56
N GLY A 90 -7.63 -11.59 22.78
CA GLY A 90 -7.05 -11.08 24.02
C GLY A 90 -5.73 -11.71 24.46
N VAL A 91 -5.35 -12.95 24.07
CA VAL A 91 -4.37 -13.72 24.87
C VAL A 91 -2.98 -13.90 24.24
N CYS A 92 -2.79 -13.65 22.94
CA CYS A 92 -1.46 -13.81 22.37
C CYS A 92 -0.45 -12.83 23.01
N ARG A 93 0.53 -13.37 23.75
CA ARG A 93 1.58 -12.61 24.46
C ARG A 93 2.34 -11.69 23.50
N VAL A 94 2.44 -12.06 22.22
CA VAL A 94 3.04 -11.25 21.15
C VAL A 94 2.14 -10.06 20.77
N CYS A 95 0.84 -10.29 20.52
CA CYS A 95 -0.10 -9.20 20.18
C CYS A 95 -0.30 -8.22 21.35
N ARG A 96 -0.29 -8.70 22.60
CA ARG A 96 -0.38 -7.86 23.80
C ARG A 96 0.85 -6.96 23.95
N SER A 97 2.07 -7.51 23.82
CA SER A 97 3.31 -6.72 23.90
C SER A 97 3.43 -5.70 22.77
N VAL A 98 3.05 -6.07 21.54
CA VAL A 98 3.06 -5.16 20.40
C VAL A 98 2.00 -4.06 20.56
N ARG A 99 0.77 -4.38 20.97
CA ARG A 99 -0.26 -3.35 21.24
C ARG A 99 0.13 -2.41 22.39
N PHE A 100 0.76 -2.92 23.45
CA PHE A 100 1.22 -2.10 24.57
C PHE A 100 2.35 -1.14 24.15
N ALA A 101 3.33 -1.66 23.40
CA ALA A 101 4.42 -0.86 22.85
C ALA A 101 3.93 0.18 21.81
N ILE A 102 2.89 -0.12 21.03
CA ILE A 102 2.28 0.84 20.10
C ILE A 102 1.50 1.93 20.87
N ARG A 103 0.81 1.56 21.96
CA ARG A 103 0.01 2.51 22.75
C ARG A 103 0.89 3.47 23.56
N SER A 104 2.08 3.04 23.98
CA SER A 104 3.06 3.88 24.68
C SER A 104 3.88 4.81 23.76
N GLN A 105 3.82 4.61 22.45
CA GLN A 105 4.50 5.47 21.45
C GLN A 105 3.59 6.52 20.82
N ARG A 106 2.33 6.66 21.27
CA ARG A 106 1.51 7.82 20.89
C ARG A 106 2.09 9.05 21.61
N PRO A 107 2.56 10.08 20.89
CA PRO A 107 2.93 11.32 21.56
C PRO A 107 1.70 11.89 22.26
N CYS A 108 1.90 12.41 23.47
CA CYS A 108 0.91 13.24 24.14
C CYS A 108 0.64 14.43 23.20
N SER A 109 -0.53 14.45 22.57
CA SER A 109 -1.04 15.67 21.96
C SER A 109 -1.32 16.64 23.10
N THR A 110 -0.57 17.75 23.09
CA THR A 110 -0.80 18.94 23.92
C THR A 110 -2.25 19.39 23.86
#